data_AF-A0A7S4SV32-F1
#
_entry.id   AF-A0A7S4SV32-F1
#
_cell.length_a   1.000
_cell.length_b   1.000
_cell.length_c   1.000
_cell.angle_alpha   90.00
_cell.angle_beta   90.00
_cell.angle_gamma   90.00
#
_symmetry.space_group_name_H-M   'P 1'
#
loop_
_entity.id
_entity.type
_entity.pdbx_description
1 polymer ?
#
loop_
_entity_poly.entity_id
_entity_poly.type
_entity_poly.pdbx_seq_one_letter_code
_entity_poly.pdbx_strand_id
1 'polypeptide(L)'
;MAADGRGVEEAAAEAHLLALHGGAASPGLPARDFCHAAVRLAPVADRGRGLVLTAPVPAGALLLACRPLALAPRADLQQALVKRLQRCPEADYNRFLCLYEGGQSGERALPASADVEALRGQEKPDADLASPRKVDAKRVERVIRFNAIARDSLDEHGTAEEAEECGLWLLPSFLNHSCRPNAQLTFLGEWLVCRSAWDLQEGQELRVAYVSTFQPLHVRRPRLLDDFGFECCCERCVIEELLLLPDLARPMLQKLDTLVDGIDGMNLKETVEAFEKLVTTTAKLVQNGVKAARSRWQEHQALRDAATNLWGQAVVDKGVSEGGRLSNCLQRLLSGSFLPAFFGTAFAYRQLDDPSRSAEGYRNCLELLEEVCAGSAYHAHWAAERALQAHQHATRGGAGSDRAEVAKAAQYARHWNEVCHGREACDLLLRRHGWPEELLQAAPPRHTEPSPPKQAAPPRPPEPPPPKQAPAPAGDSGTTGPAAAAEAVPAEAWGCSVEEAAGALVVSLALPDGVELAEVDLDVAPEHLEAQCHKDSLLPPLRVLLPRKVDPSRAPPAKFKKRGRRVILELPLA
;
A
#
# COMPACT_ATOMS: atom_id res chain seq x y z
N MET A 1 -43.70 -8.12 7.19
CA MET A 1 -42.60 -7.37 6.56
C MET A 1 -41.75 -6.78 7.67
N ALA A 2 -40.72 -7.50 8.11
CA ALA A 2 -39.75 -6.95 9.05
C ALA A 2 -38.92 -5.91 8.29
N ALA A 3 -39.02 -4.64 8.68
CA ALA A 3 -38.06 -3.64 8.23
C ALA A 3 -36.67 -4.14 8.61
N ASP A 4 -35.82 -4.35 7.61
CA ASP A 4 -34.52 -4.98 7.76
C ASP A 4 -33.64 -4.13 8.68
N GLY A 5 -33.44 -4.58 9.93
CA GLY A 5 -32.66 -3.86 10.94
C GLY A 5 -31.23 -3.53 10.51
N ARG A 6 -30.74 -4.14 9.42
CA ARG A 6 -29.43 -3.88 8.82
C ARG A 6 -29.32 -2.49 8.16
N GLY A 7 -30.36 -2.03 7.45
CA GLY A 7 -30.35 -0.70 6.83
C GLY A 7 -30.46 0.44 7.84
N VAL A 8 -31.04 0.16 9.02
CA VAL A 8 -31.17 1.14 10.11
C VAL A 8 -29.80 1.45 10.73
N GLU A 9 -28.95 0.44 10.88
CA GLU A 9 -27.61 0.60 11.45
C GLU A 9 -26.65 1.36 10.52
N GLU A 10 -26.69 1.07 9.23
CA GLU A 10 -25.91 1.81 8.22
C GLU A 10 -26.35 3.28 8.17
N ALA A 11 -27.66 3.55 8.12
CA ALA A 11 -28.18 4.92 8.13
C ALA A 11 -27.79 5.69 9.40
N ALA A 12 -27.78 5.02 10.56
CA ALA A 12 -27.33 5.63 11.82
C ALA A 12 -25.83 5.94 11.80
N ALA A 13 -25.01 5.05 11.24
CA ALA A 13 -23.59 5.27 11.07
C ALA A 13 -23.32 6.46 10.13
N GLU A 14 -23.97 6.50 8.96
CA GLU A 14 -23.84 7.62 8.00
C GLU A 14 -24.27 8.95 8.62
N ALA A 15 -25.38 8.97 9.37
CA ALA A 15 -25.82 10.17 10.08
C ALA A 15 -24.79 10.64 11.13
N HIS A 16 -24.14 9.72 11.85
CA HIS A 16 -23.08 10.05 12.78
C HIS A 16 -21.86 10.63 12.07
N LEU A 17 -21.39 10.00 11.00
CA LEU A 17 -20.26 10.46 10.20
C LEU A 17 -20.52 11.85 9.58
N LEU A 18 -21.73 12.08 9.07
CA LEU A 18 -22.15 13.39 8.56
C LEU A 18 -22.03 14.48 9.63
N ALA A 19 -22.48 14.18 10.84
CA ALA A 19 -22.48 15.15 11.90
C ALA A 19 -21.05 15.41 12.45
N LEU A 20 -20.15 14.41 12.41
CA LEU A 20 -18.70 14.62 12.61
C LEU A 20 -18.10 15.54 11.54
N HIS A 21 -18.45 15.34 10.26
CA HIS A 21 -18.04 16.24 9.18
C HIS A 21 -18.49 17.68 9.43
N GLY A 22 -19.70 17.86 9.98
CA GLY A 22 -20.26 19.16 10.38
C GLY A 22 -19.60 19.81 11.60
N GLY A 23 -18.57 19.19 12.19
CA GLY A 23 -17.85 19.73 13.34
C GLY A 23 -18.55 19.52 14.68
N ALA A 24 -19.58 18.66 14.74
CA ALA A 24 -20.19 18.32 16.01
C ALA A 24 -19.22 17.51 16.89
N ALA A 25 -19.08 17.91 18.15
CA ALA A 25 -18.36 17.14 19.15
C ALA A 25 -19.18 15.88 19.50
N SER A 26 -18.96 14.79 18.78
CA SER A 26 -19.61 13.48 19.00
C SER A 26 -21.15 13.56 19.13
N PRO A 27 -21.86 13.80 18.04
CA PRO A 27 -23.32 13.77 18.03
C PRO A 27 -23.77 12.33 18.28
N GLY A 28 -24.29 12.05 19.49
CA GLY A 28 -24.85 10.75 19.89
C GLY A 28 -24.04 9.56 19.38
N LEU A 29 -22.92 9.25 20.07
CA LEU A 29 -22.00 8.18 19.69
C LEU A 29 -22.75 6.88 19.35
N PRO A 30 -22.47 6.24 18.20
CA PRO A 30 -22.92 4.88 18.00
C PRO A 30 -22.28 4.02 19.08
N ALA A 31 -23.10 3.28 19.82
CA ALA A 31 -22.64 2.46 20.95
C ALA A 31 -21.62 1.36 20.55
N ARG A 32 -21.36 1.18 19.26
CA ARG A 32 -20.47 0.16 18.70
C ARG A 32 -19.89 0.59 17.35
N ASP A 33 -18.75 0.00 16.99
CA ASP A 33 -18.19 0.08 15.64
C ASP A 33 -19.22 -0.38 14.60
N PHE A 34 -19.28 0.30 13.47
CA PHE A 34 -20.05 -0.14 12.31
C PHE A 34 -19.25 -1.16 11.49
N CYS A 35 -19.92 -2.23 11.07
CA CYS A 35 -19.41 -3.17 10.10
C CYS A 35 -20.56 -3.59 9.18
N HIS A 36 -20.34 -3.44 7.87
CA HIS A 36 -21.34 -3.76 6.87
C HIS A 36 -21.72 -5.24 6.90
N ALA A 37 -23.02 -5.54 6.76
CA ALA A 37 -23.56 -6.89 6.96
C ALA A 37 -23.00 -7.95 5.99
N ALA A 38 -22.48 -7.53 4.84
CA ALA A 38 -21.81 -8.39 3.87
C ALA A 38 -20.34 -8.69 4.18
N VAL A 39 -19.75 -8.13 5.24
CA VAL A 39 -18.33 -8.31 5.57
C VAL A 39 -18.16 -9.47 6.57
N ARG A 40 -17.24 -10.38 6.28
CA ARG A 40 -16.87 -11.50 7.16
C ARG A 40 -15.37 -11.65 7.27
N LEU A 41 -14.88 -12.19 8.39
CA LEU A 41 -13.49 -12.57 8.56
C LEU A 41 -13.32 -14.00 8.04
N ALA A 42 -12.33 -14.21 7.18
CA ALA A 42 -12.02 -15.52 6.62
C ALA A 42 -10.49 -15.71 6.50
N PRO A 43 -10.00 -16.96 6.46
CA PRO A 43 -8.64 -17.22 6.02
C PRO A 43 -8.49 -16.86 4.55
N VAL A 44 -7.39 -16.20 4.20
CA VAL A 44 -7.03 -15.83 2.83
C VAL A 44 -5.68 -16.46 2.50
N ALA A 45 -5.64 -17.21 1.39
CA ALA A 45 -4.45 -17.90 0.94
C ALA A 45 -3.25 -16.93 0.87
N ASP A 46 -2.13 -17.34 1.48
CA ASP A 46 -0.86 -16.60 1.54
C ASP A 46 -0.92 -15.19 2.18
N ARG A 47 -2.04 -14.84 2.83
CA ARG A 47 -2.26 -13.53 3.50
C ARG A 47 -2.80 -13.67 4.93
N GLY A 48 -2.86 -14.89 5.45
CA GLY A 48 -3.35 -15.16 6.80
C GLY A 48 -4.87 -15.00 6.88
N ARG A 49 -5.35 -13.98 7.58
CA ARG A 49 -6.77 -13.67 7.73
C ARG A 49 -7.09 -12.36 7.04
N GLY A 50 -8.27 -12.25 6.45
CA GLY A 50 -8.72 -11.08 5.72
C GLY A 50 -10.23 -10.87 5.84
N LEU A 51 -10.66 -9.64 5.61
CA LEU A 51 -12.09 -9.33 5.47
C LEU A 51 -12.54 -9.64 4.05
N VAL A 52 -13.59 -10.45 3.90
CA VAL A 52 -14.16 -10.90 2.62
C VAL A 52 -15.64 -10.56 2.55
N LEU A 53 -16.14 -10.37 1.33
CA LEU A 53 -17.54 -10.10 1.07
C LEU A 53 -18.36 -11.39 0.94
N THR A 54 -19.57 -11.38 1.50
CA THR A 54 -20.57 -12.46 1.35
C THR A 54 -21.75 -12.05 0.47
N ALA A 55 -21.71 -10.84 -0.09
CA ALA A 55 -22.67 -10.34 -1.07
C ALA A 55 -22.02 -9.19 -1.86
N PRO A 56 -22.48 -8.87 -3.07
CA PRO A 56 -22.01 -7.71 -3.80
C PRO A 56 -22.28 -6.41 -3.05
N VAL A 57 -21.37 -5.43 -3.18
CA VAL A 57 -21.53 -4.07 -2.63
C VAL A 57 -21.14 -3.04 -3.70
N PRO A 58 -21.88 -1.93 -3.85
CA PRO A 58 -21.55 -0.90 -4.83
C PRO A 58 -20.33 -0.08 -4.42
N ALA A 59 -19.74 0.64 -5.35
CA ALA A 59 -18.73 1.66 -5.06
C ALA A 59 -19.26 2.74 -4.11
N GLY A 60 -18.44 3.15 -3.14
CA GLY A 60 -18.78 4.16 -2.12
C GLY A 60 -19.57 3.63 -0.91
N ALA A 61 -19.94 2.35 -0.91
CA ALA A 61 -20.61 1.72 0.22
C ALA A 61 -19.76 1.84 1.50
N LEU A 62 -20.41 2.18 2.62
CA LEU A 62 -19.77 2.18 3.92
C LEU A 62 -19.51 0.72 4.34
N LEU A 63 -18.23 0.37 4.52
CA LEU A 63 -17.82 -0.99 4.90
C LEU A 63 -17.57 -1.07 6.40
N LEU A 64 -16.78 -0.14 6.94
CA LEU A 64 -16.44 -0.08 8.36
C LEU A 64 -16.46 1.38 8.83
N ALA A 65 -16.85 1.61 10.08
CA ALA A 65 -16.52 2.83 10.80
C ALA A 65 -16.13 2.42 12.23
N CYS A 66 -14.86 2.63 12.58
CA CYS A 66 -14.31 2.09 13.81
C CYS A 66 -13.59 3.16 14.64
N ARG A 67 -13.70 3.07 15.97
CA ARG A 67 -12.89 3.84 16.90
C ARG A 67 -11.54 3.15 17.16
N PRO A 68 -10.50 3.91 17.51
CA PRO A 68 -9.23 3.31 17.85
C PRO A 68 -9.33 2.64 19.21
N LEU A 69 -8.65 1.51 19.37
CA LEU A 69 -8.33 1.00 20.70
C LEU A 69 -7.44 2.01 21.44
N ALA A 70 -6.47 2.59 20.73
CA ALA A 70 -5.70 3.75 21.14
C ALA A 70 -5.20 4.51 19.91
N LEU A 71 -5.10 5.84 20.04
CA LEU A 71 -4.51 6.77 19.10
C LEU A 71 -3.52 7.64 19.89
N ALA A 72 -2.30 7.79 19.41
CA ALA A 72 -1.25 8.56 20.07
C ALA A 72 -0.12 8.90 19.08
N PRO A 73 0.81 9.80 19.44
CA PRO A 73 2.07 9.93 18.71
C PRO A 73 2.78 8.59 18.57
N ARG A 74 3.48 8.38 17.45
CA ARG A 74 4.08 7.07 17.13
C ARG A 74 5.03 6.55 18.22
N ALA A 75 5.78 7.44 18.85
CA ALA A 75 6.68 7.12 19.96
C ALA A 75 5.95 6.64 21.23
N ASP A 76 4.71 7.10 21.44
CA ASP A 76 3.94 6.89 22.66
C ASP A 76 2.86 5.80 22.52
N LEU A 77 2.59 5.34 21.29
CA LEU A 77 1.51 4.38 21.01
C LEU A 77 1.63 3.08 21.83
N GLN A 78 2.85 2.57 22.04
CA GLN A 78 3.05 1.37 22.87
C GLN A 78 2.59 1.60 24.32
N GLN A 79 2.96 2.74 24.90
CA GLN A 79 2.57 3.08 26.26
C GLN A 79 1.05 3.29 26.36
N ALA A 80 0.46 4.00 25.39
CA ALA A 80 -0.98 4.23 25.32
C ALA A 80 -1.76 2.90 25.24
N LEU A 81 -1.33 1.96 24.38
CA LEU A 81 -1.96 0.66 24.25
C LEU A 81 -1.79 -0.21 25.50
N VAL A 82 -0.62 -0.25 26.12
CA VAL A 82 -0.41 -0.98 27.37
C VAL A 82 -1.38 -0.48 28.45
N LYS A 83 -1.48 0.85 28.61
CA LYS A 83 -2.40 1.48 29.58
C LYS A 83 -3.86 1.16 29.26
N ARG A 84 -4.26 1.19 27.99
CA ARG A 84 -5.62 0.83 27.57
C ARG A 84 -5.92 -0.64 27.86
N LEU A 85 -5.04 -1.55 27.48
CA LEU A 85 -5.23 -3.01 27.60
C LEU A 85 -5.36 -3.48 29.05
N GLN A 86 -4.71 -2.78 29.98
CA GLN A 86 -4.84 -3.01 31.42
C GLN A 86 -6.28 -2.89 31.94
N ARG A 87 -7.13 -2.07 31.30
CA ARG A 87 -8.46 -1.67 31.80
C ARG A 87 -9.62 -1.86 30.82
N CYS A 88 -9.34 -2.08 29.53
CA CYS A 88 -10.37 -2.28 28.52
C CYS A 88 -11.30 -3.48 28.85
N PRO A 89 -12.50 -3.59 28.25
CA PRO A 89 -13.32 -4.80 28.36
C PRO A 89 -12.55 -6.07 27.98
N GLU A 90 -12.87 -7.21 28.61
CA GLU A 90 -12.18 -8.49 28.33
C GLU A 90 -12.32 -8.91 26.85
N ALA A 91 -13.45 -8.60 26.22
CA ALA A 91 -13.67 -8.83 24.80
C ALA A 91 -12.62 -8.11 23.94
N ASP A 92 -12.34 -6.83 24.20
CA ASP A 92 -11.35 -6.04 23.45
C ASP A 92 -9.92 -6.54 23.70
N TYR A 93 -9.61 -6.92 24.93
CA TYR A 93 -8.33 -7.57 25.24
C TYR A 93 -8.14 -8.86 24.45
N ASN A 94 -9.15 -9.74 24.42
CA ASN A 94 -9.10 -10.99 23.67
C ASN A 94 -8.98 -10.74 22.16
N ARG A 95 -9.72 -9.76 21.60
CA ARG A 95 -9.59 -9.34 20.19
C ARG A 95 -8.19 -8.85 19.87
N PHE A 96 -7.62 -8.01 20.73
CA PHE A 96 -6.25 -7.51 20.57
C PHE A 96 -5.24 -8.66 20.51
N LEU A 97 -5.37 -9.67 21.37
CA LEU A 97 -4.48 -10.84 21.35
C LEU A 97 -4.54 -11.60 20.01
N CYS A 98 -5.63 -11.47 19.27
CA CYS A 98 -5.85 -12.13 17.99
C CYS A 98 -5.24 -11.39 16.80
N LEU A 99 -4.68 -10.20 16.98
CA LEU A 99 -4.03 -9.44 15.89
C LEU A 99 -2.61 -9.94 15.56
N TYR A 100 -2.10 -10.90 16.33
CA TYR A 100 -0.78 -11.47 16.12
C TYR A 100 -0.70 -12.90 16.65
N GLU A 101 -0.33 -13.85 15.79
CA GLU A 101 -0.21 -15.27 16.12
C GLU A 101 1.21 -15.67 16.59
N GLY A 102 2.19 -14.77 16.52
CA GLY A 102 3.57 -15.04 16.95
C GLY A 102 3.75 -14.96 18.48
N GLY A 103 3.68 -16.09 19.17
CA GLY A 103 3.90 -16.19 20.61
C GLY A 103 4.05 -17.64 21.05
N GLN A 104 4.68 -17.87 22.22
CA GLN A 104 4.88 -19.22 22.76
C GLN A 104 3.57 -20.02 22.75
N SER A 105 3.65 -21.27 22.29
CA SER A 105 2.58 -22.25 22.21
C SER A 105 1.63 -22.20 23.41
N GLY A 106 0.37 -21.83 23.18
CA GLY A 106 -0.69 -21.91 24.21
C GLY A 106 -1.73 -20.78 24.19
N GLU A 107 -1.50 -19.69 23.47
CA GLU A 107 -2.50 -18.62 23.35
C GLU A 107 -3.58 -19.02 22.33
N ARG A 108 -4.84 -19.05 22.76
CA ARG A 108 -6.01 -19.40 21.95
C ARG A 108 -5.97 -18.70 20.59
N ALA A 109 -5.70 -19.46 19.54
CA ALA A 109 -6.12 -19.08 18.20
C ALA A 109 -7.65 -18.94 18.24
N LEU A 110 -8.18 -17.80 17.79
CA LEU A 110 -9.58 -17.80 17.37
C LEU A 110 -9.73 -18.91 16.31
N PRO A 111 -10.88 -19.62 16.26
CA PRO A 111 -11.16 -20.49 15.14
C PRO A 111 -11.01 -19.67 13.84
N ALA A 112 -10.54 -20.32 12.77
CA ALA A 112 -10.29 -19.69 11.47
C ALA A 112 -11.48 -18.86 10.93
N SER A 113 -12.68 -19.11 11.44
CA SER A 113 -13.88 -18.27 11.31
C SER A 113 -14.29 -17.71 12.68
N ALA A 114 -13.78 -16.53 13.07
CA ALA A 114 -14.42 -15.76 14.13
C ALA A 114 -15.58 -14.96 13.53
N ASP A 115 -16.72 -14.93 14.23
CA ASP A 115 -17.82 -14.06 13.85
C ASP A 115 -17.36 -12.60 13.91
N VAL A 116 -17.55 -11.84 12.82
CA VAL A 116 -17.17 -10.41 12.77
C VAL A 116 -17.92 -9.62 13.83
N GLU A 117 -19.14 -10.04 14.18
CA GLU A 117 -19.88 -9.46 15.30
C GLU A 117 -19.11 -9.57 16.62
N ALA A 118 -18.36 -10.65 16.82
CA ALA A 118 -17.51 -10.82 18.00
C ALA A 118 -16.27 -9.91 17.96
N LEU A 119 -15.96 -9.23 16.85
CA LEU A 119 -14.82 -8.32 16.68
C LEU A 119 -15.19 -6.83 16.72
N ARG A 120 -16.47 -6.48 16.61
CA ARG A 120 -16.95 -5.08 16.65
C ARG A 120 -16.71 -4.45 18.02
N GLY A 121 -15.97 -3.35 18.09
CA GLY A 121 -15.75 -2.58 19.32
C GLY A 121 -17.08 -2.17 19.95
N GLN A 122 -17.18 -2.27 21.27
CA GLN A 122 -18.34 -1.79 22.03
C GLN A 122 -17.90 -0.62 22.90
N GLU A 123 -18.69 0.46 22.95
CA GLU A 123 -18.57 1.46 24.00
C GLU A 123 -19.11 0.87 25.30
N LYS A 124 -18.28 0.07 25.95
CA LYS A 124 -18.45 -0.26 27.35
C LYS A 124 -17.47 0.59 28.16
N PRO A 125 -17.89 1.12 29.33
CA PRO A 125 -16.95 1.73 30.26
C PRO A 125 -15.82 0.74 30.57
N ASP A 126 -14.68 1.28 31.00
CA ASP A 126 -13.57 0.48 31.49
C ASP A 126 -14.09 -0.62 32.41
N ALA A 127 -13.57 -1.83 32.25
CA ALA A 127 -14.00 -2.93 33.09
C ALA A 127 -13.65 -2.57 34.54
N ASP A 128 -14.63 -2.70 35.44
CA ASP A 128 -14.43 -2.51 36.88
C ASP A 128 -13.62 -3.69 37.44
N LEU A 129 -12.32 -3.65 37.13
CA LEU A 129 -11.35 -4.67 37.50
C LEU A 129 -10.78 -4.30 38.86
N ALA A 130 -10.86 -5.22 39.81
CA ALA A 130 -10.23 -5.07 41.13
C ALA A 130 -8.72 -4.79 41.05
N SER A 131 -8.05 -5.20 39.97
CA SER A 131 -6.65 -4.83 39.67
C SER A 131 -6.38 -4.78 38.15
N PRO A 132 -5.43 -3.94 37.68
CA PRO A 132 -5.06 -3.88 36.26
C PRO A 132 -4.55 -5.22 35.72
N ARG A 133 -4.96 -5.59 34.50
CA ARG A 133 -4.43 -6.82 33.86
C ARG A 133 -2.93 -6.69 33.58
N LYS A 134 -2.20 -7.79 33.71
CA LYS A 134 -0.80 -7.85 33.24
C LYS A 134 -0.78 -7.85 31.71
N VAL A 135 -0.05 -6.91 31.10
CA VAL A 135 0.07 -6.78 29.64
C VAL A 135 1.53 -6.96 29.24
N ASP A 136 1.80 -7.83 28.27
CA ASP A 136 3.13 -8.01 27.70
C ASP A 136 3.44 -6.90 26.70
N ALA A 137 4.29 -5.94 27.10
CA ALA A 137 4.71 -4.83 26.26
C ALA A 137 5.41 -5.28 24.96
N LYS A 138 6.13 -6.42 24.98
CA LYS A 138 6.81 -6.95 23.78
C LYS A 138 5.79 -7.49 22.78
N ARG A 139 4.69 -8.10 23.26
CA ARG A 139 3.58 -8.49 22.39
C ARG A 139 2.92 -7.25 21.77
N VAL A 140 2.72 -6.20 22.57
CA VAL A 140 2.15 -4.93 22.09
C VAL A 140 3.00 -4.33 20.98
N GLU A 141 4.31 -4.29 21.14
CA GLU A 141 5.24 -3.83 20.11
C GLU A 141 5.11 -4.62 18.79
N ARG A 142 5.02 -5.96 18.88
CA ARG A 142 4.82 -6.81 17.69
C ARG A 142 3.48 -6.56 17.01
N VAL A 143 2.40 -6.39 17.77
CA VAL A 143 1.08 -6.05 17.20
C VAL A 143 1.14 -4.69 16.51
N ILE A 144 1.71 -3.67 17.15
CA ILE A 144 1.88 -2.32 16.59
C ILE A 144 2.60 -2.37 15.25
N ARG A 145 3.72 -3.11 15.18
CA ARG A 145 4.55 -3.19 13.98
C ARG A 145 3.75 -3.52 12.71
N PHE A 146 2.81 -4.45 12.80
CA PHE A 146 2.08 -4.96 11.64
C PHE A 146 0.69 -4.34 11.45
N ASN A 147 0.12 -3.73 12.50
CA ASN A 147 -1.29 -3.35 12.53
C ASN A 147 -1.54 -1.88 12.83
N ALA A 148 -0.52 -1.11 13.23
CA ALA A 148 -0.69 0.31 13.49
C ALA A 148 -0.92 1.06 12.18
N ILE A 149 -1.94 1.91 12.18
CA ILE A 149 -2.32 2.71 11.01
C ILE A 149 -1.92 4.15 11.30
N ALA A 150 -1.10 4.71 10.42
CA ALA A 150 -0.70 6.11 10.48
C ALA A 150 -1.89 7.00 10.15
N ARG A 151 -2.07 8.08 10.92
CA ARG A 151 -3.11 9.07 10.68
C ARG A 151 -2.60 10.10 9.69
N ASP A 152 -2.52 9.69 8.42
CA ASP A 152 -2.15 10.61 7.35
C ASP A 152 -3.33 11.57 7.08
N SER A 153 -3.07 12.89 7.12
CA SER A 153 -3.97 13.93 6.62
C SER A 153 -3.52 14.38 5.24
N LEU A 154 -4.45 14.97 4.48
CA LEU A 154 -4.10 15.76 3.32
C LEU A 154 -3.94 17.22 3.73
N ASP A 155 -2.89 17.87 3.24
CA ASP A 155 -2.74 19.32 3.30
C ASP A 155 -3.75 20.04 2.38
N GLU A 156 -3.69 21.37 2.34
CA GLU A 156 -4.53 22.20 1.47
C GLU A 156 -4.27 22.01 -0.05
N HIS A 157 -3.26 21.24 -0.43
CA HIS A 157 -2.89 20.93 -1.81
C HIS A 157 -3.21 19.48 -2.19
N GLY A 158 -3.73 18.68 -1.26
CA GLY A 158 -4.01 17.27 -1.47
C GLY A 158 -2.76 16.40 -1.48
N THR A 159 -1.70 16.80 -0.77
CA THR A 159 -0.52 15.98 -0.51
C THR A 159 -0.56 15.42 0.92
N ALA A 160 0.05 14.27 1.16
CA ALA A 160 0.10 13.71 2.51
C ALA A 160 0.98 14.57 3.42
N GLU A 161 0.43 14.98 4.55
CA GLU A 161 1.22 15.46 5.68
C GLU A 161 1.83 14.26 6.42
N GLU A 162 3.04 14.42 6.96
CA GLU A 162 3.62 13.38 7.80
C GLU A 162 2.73 13.14 9.02
N ALA A 163 2.27 11.90 9.19
CA ALA A 163 1.43 11.55 10.33
C ALA A 163 2.18 11.71 11.65
N GLU A 164 1.76 12.70 12.43
CA GLU A 164 2.23 12.89 13.82
C GLU A 164 1.69 11.78 14.75
N GLU A 165 0.52 11.21 14.42
CA GLU A 165 -0.17 10.19 15.20
C GLU A 165 -0.32 8.87 14.45
N CYS A 166 -0.33 7.77 15.19
CA CYS A 166 -0.81 6.50 14.70
C CYS A 166 -1.68 5.80 15.75
N GLY A 167 -2.49 4.86 15.30
CA GLY A 167 -3.41 4.16 16.18
C GLY A 167 -3.57 2.69 15.81
N LEU A 168 -4.32 1.99 16.64
CA LEU A 168 -4.68 0.60 16.42
C LEU A 168 -6.20 0.46 16.42
N TRP A 169 -6.76 -0.08 15.35
CA TRP A 169 -8.20 -0.34 15.21
C TRP A 169 -8.41 -1.84 15.02
N LEU A 170 -9.13 -2.48 15.94
CA LEU A 170 -9.21 -3.93 16.02
C LEU A 170 -9.74 -4.60 14.73
N LEU A 171 -10.83 -4.07 14.16
CA LEU A 171 -11.43 -4.64 12.96
C LEU A 171 -10.69 -4.26 11.66
N PRO A 172 -10.31 -2.99 11.43
CA PRO A 172 -9.47 -2.58 10.31
C PRO A 172 -8.10 -3.26 10.23
N SER A 173 -7.54 -3.74 11.34
CA SER A 173 -6.30 -4.53 11.35
C SER A 173 -6.37 -5.84 10.54
N PHE A 174 -7.56 -6.31 10.17
CA PHE A 174 -7.74 -7.47 9.29
C PHE A 174 -7.84 -7.12 7.80
N LEU A 175 -7.71 -5.86 7.42
CA LEU A 175 -7.66 -5.45 6.01
C LEU A 175 -6.26 -5.70 5.45
N ASN A 176 -6.15 -6.61 4.48
CA ASN A 176 -4.88 -6.92 3.85
C ASN A 176 -4.45 -5.87 2.80
N HIS A 177 -3.19 -5.96 2.40
CA HIS A 177 -2.63 -5.06 1.41
C HIS A 177 -3.03 -5.40 -0.04
N SER A 178 -3.22 -4.35 -0.85
CA SER A 178 -3.06 -4.37 -2.30
C SER A 178 -2.45 -3.04 -2.77
N CYS A 179 -1.62 -3.09 -3.81
CA CYS A 179 -1.07 -1.89 -4.44
C CYS A 179 -2.05 -1.22 -5.43
N ARG A 180 -3.17 -1.89 -5.69
CA ARG A 180 -4.38 -1.36 -6.31
C ARG A 180 -5.54 -1.71 -5.37
N PRO A 181 -5.71 -0.96 -4.27
CA PRO A 181 -6.71 -1.29 -3.25
C PRO A 181 -8.12 -1.20 -3.81
N ASN A 182 -9.03 -1.96 -3.20
CA ASN A 182 -10.45 -1.94 -3.53
C ASN A 182 -11.34 -1.38 -2.42
N ALA A 183 -10.74 -1.03 -1.29
CA ALA A 183 -11.32 -0.23 -0.23
C ALA A 183 -10.34 0.87 0.19
N GLN A 184 -10.87 1.99 0.68
CA GLN A 184 -10.08 3.15 1.09
C GLN A 184 -10.37 3.49 2.54
N LEU A 185 -9.33 3.92 3.24
CA LEU A 185 -9.41 4.41 4.61
C LEU A 185 -9.37 5.93 4.63
N THR A 186 -10.28 6.54 5.39
CA THR A 186 -10.27 7.97 5.68
C THR A 186 -10.44 8.19 7.17
N PHE A 187 -9.86 9.28 7.69
CA PHE A 187 -9.96 9.67 9.08
C PHE A 187 -11.00 10.77 9.27
N LEU A 188 -11.92 10.57 10.22
CA LEU A 188 -12.89 11.58 10.65
C LEU A 188 -12.80 11.76 12.16
N GLY A 189 -12.01 12.76 12.58
CA GLY A 189 -11.56 12.85 13.96
C GLY A 189 -10.73 11.61 14.32
N GLU A 190 -11.13 10.89 15.36
CA GLU A 190 -10.52 9.61 15.74
C GLU A 190 -11.07 8.41 14.96
N TRP A 191 -12.19 8.57 14.26
CA TRP A 191 -12.83 7.47 13.54
C TRP A 191 -12.04 7.11 12.28
N LEU A 192 -11.84 5.81 12.08
CA LEU A 192 -11.34 5.25 10.84
C LEU A 192 -12.51 4.72 10.03
N VAL A 193 -12.74 5.32 8.87
CA VAL A 193 -13.85 4.99 7.96
C VAL A 193 -13.30 4.25 6.75
N CYS A 194 -13.89 3.10 6.45
CA CYS A 194 -13.55 2.28 5.31
C CYS A 194 -14.71 2.25 4.32
N ARG A 195 -14.48 2.66 3.06
CA ARG A 195 -15.48 2.57 1.97
C ARG A 195 -14.95 1.77 0.79
N SER A 196 -15.84 1.15 0.03
CA SER A 196 -15.49 0.48 -1.23
C SER A 196 -15.08 1.50 -2.29
N ALA A 197 -13.96 1.27 -2.96
CA ALA A 197 -13.51 2.10 -4.08
C ALA A 197 -14.21 1.76 -5.40
N TRP A 198 -14.79 0.56 -5.48
CA TRP A 198 -15.33 -0.05 -6.70
C TRP A 198 -16.61 -0.81 -6.40
N ASP A 199 -17.34 -1.19 -7.45
CA ASP A 199 -18.34 -2.24 -7.34
C ASP A 199 -17.63 -3.57 -7.04
N LEU A 200 -17.94 -4.17 -5.89
CA LEU A 200 -17.33 -5.40 -5.42
C LEU A 200 -18.33 -6.55 -5.48
N GLN A 201 -17.81 -7.74 -5.75
CA GLN A 201 -18.59 -8.97 -5.86
C GLN A 201 -18.47 -9.80 -4.57
N GLU A 202 -19.42 -10.71 -4.38
CA GLU A 202 -19.33 -11.76 -3.36
C GLU A 202 -18.02 -12.55 -3.51
N GLY A 203 -17.41 -12.91 -2.37
CA GLY A 203 -16.16 -13.66 -2.29
C GLY A 203 -14.90 -12.80 -2.42
N GLN A 204 -15.00 -11.53 -2.79
CA GLN A 204 -13.82 -10.66 -2.90
C GLN A 204 -13.27 -10.26 -1.51
N GLU A 205 -11.94 -10.28 -1.39
CA GLU A 205 -11.22 -9.73 -0.25
C GLU A 205 -11.21 -8.19 -0.30
N LEU A 206 -11.49 -7.55 0.84
CA LEU A 206 -11.30 -6.12 1.06
C LEU A 206 -9.83 -5.82 1.34
N ARG A 207 -9.25 -4.95 0.51
CA ARG A 207 -7.81 -4.66 0.49
C ARG A 207 -7.56 -3.15 0.45
N VAL A 208 -6.61 -2.71 1.27
CA VAL A 208 -6.19 -1.32 1.41
C VAL A 208 -4.70 -1.15 1.04
N ALA A 209 -4.24 0.09 0.88
CA ALA A 209 -2.82 0.37 0.67
C ALA A 209 -2.11 0.55 2.02
N TYR A 210 -1.01 -0.17 2.24
CA TYR A 210 -0.15 -0.01 3.44
C TYR A 210 1.00 0.96 3.19
N VAL A 211 1.33 1.16 1.91
CA VAL A 211 2.39 2.04 1.44
C VAL A 211 1.82 2.90 0.32
N SER A 212 2.45 4.04 0.06
CA SER A 212 2.04 4.92 -1.04
C SER A 212 1.93 4.14 -2.36
N THR A 213 0.79 4.31 -3.03
CA THR A 213 0.54 3.74 -4.36
C THR A 213 1.18 4.56 -5.48
N PHE A 214 1.84 5.67 -5.17
CA PHE A 214 2.43 6.60 -6.14
C PHE A 214 3.92 6.37 -6.38
N GLN A 215 4.41 5.20 -5.98
CA GLN A 215 5.79 4.78 -6.15
C GLN A 215 5.87 3.52 -7.02
N PRO A 216 6.97 3.29 -7.74
CA PRO A 216 7.18 2.08 -8.52
C PRO A 216 7.40 0.85 -7.64
N LEU A 217 7.13 -0.33 -8.20
CA LEU A 217 7.24 -1.63 -7.53
C LEU A 217 8.55 -1.83 -6.76
N HIS A 218 9.68 -1.44 -7.33
CA HIS A 218 10.99 -1.65 -6.73
C HIS A 218 11.24 -0.81 -5.47
N VAL A 219 10.38 0.17 -5.18
CA VAL A 219 10.35 0.91 -3.90
C VAL A 219 9.32 0.28 -2.97
N ARG A 220 8.12 0.01 -3.48
CA ARG A 220 7.00 -0.52 -2.68
C ARG A 220 7.30 -1.91 -2.10
N ARG A 221 7.84 -2.82 -2.90
CA ARG A 221 8.05 -4.23 -2.51
C ARG A 221 9.10 -4.40 -1.41
N PRO A 222 10.31 -3.79 -1.46
CA PRO A 222 11.24 -3.83 -0.34
C PRO A 222 10.65 -3.24 0.94
N ARG A 223 9.95 -2.10 0.85
CA ARG A 223 9.30 -1.47 2.00
C ARG A 223 8.27 -2.39 2.66
N LEU A 224 7.42 -3.04 1.87
CA LEU A 224 6.44 -4.01 2.38
C LEU A 224 7.13 -5.21 3.05
N LEU A 225 8.25 -5.67 2.50
CA LEU A 225 9.03 -6.76 3.10
C LEU A 225 9.68 -6.35 4.43
N ASP A 226 10.26 -5.15 4.50
CA ASP A 226 10.96 -4.66 5.68
C ASP A 226 9.99 -4.32 6.82
N ASP A 227 8.90 -3.61 6.50
CA ASP A 227 7.93 -3.12 7.46
C ASP A 227 6.96 -4.24 7.90
N PHE A 228 6.45 -5.03 6.94
CA PHE A 228 5.37 -5.99 7.16
C PHE A 228 5.76 -7.47 6.98
N GLY A 229 6.95 -7.76 6.46
CA GLY A 229 7.46 -9.14 6.39
C GLY A 229 6.91 -9.99 5.24
N PHE A 230 6.31 -9.40 4.21
CA PHE A 230 5.78 -10.14 3.05
C PHE A 230 6.16 -9.49 1.71
N GLU A 231 6.20 -10.31 0.66
CA GLU A 231 6.36 -9.85 -0.72
C GLU A 231 4.99 -9.73 -1.40
N CYS A 232 4.67 -8.54 -1.91
CA CYS A 232 3.36 -8.31 -2.55
C CYS A 232 3.33 -8.81 -4.00
N CYS A 233 2.43 -9.76 -4.25
CA CYS A 233 2.16 -10.35 -5.57
C CYS A 233 0.79 -9.96 -6.14
N CYS A 234 0.25 -8.78 -5.79
CA CYS A 234 -1.00 -8.30 -6.38
C CYS A 234 -0.88 -8.08 -7.89
N GLU A 235 -2.01 -7.96 -8.57
CA GLU A 235 -2.12 -7.85 -10.02
C GLU A 235 -1.27 -6.68 -10.58
N ARG A 236 -1.27 -5.54 -9.87
CA ARG A 236 -0.43 -4.39 -10.23
C ARG A 236 1.05 -4.71 -10.12
N CYS A 237 1.48 -5.42 -9.08
CA CYS A 237 2.88 -5.82 -8.93
C CYS A 237 3.32 -6.76 -10.06
N VAL A 238 2.49 -7.74 -10.43
CA VAL A 238 2.78 -8.65 -11.55
C VAL A 238 2.95 -7.88 -12.86
N ILE A 239 2.08 -6.90 -13.12
CA ILE A 239 2.16 -6.08 -14.33
C ILE A 239 3.42 -5.20 -14.32
N GLU A 240 3.70 -4.49 -13.22
CA GLU A 240 4.89 -3.63 -13.13
C GLU A 240 6.20 -4.41 -13.21
N GLU A 241 6.28 -5.59 -12.59
CA GLU A 241 7.46 -6.45 -12.64
C GLU A 241 7.85 -6.84 -14.07
N LEU A 242 6.86 -7.03 -14.93
CA LEU A 242 7.07 -7.41 -16.32
C LEU A 242 7.25 -6.21 -17.25
N LEU A 243 6.59 -5.09 -16.97
CA LEU A 243 6.46 -3.97 -17.92
C LEU A 243 7.19 -2.68 -17.52
N LEU A 244 7.59 -2.55 -16.25
CA LEU A 244 8.24 -1.35 -15.70
C LEU A 244 9.44 -1.77 -14.85
N LEU A 245 10.45 -2.31 -15.53
CA LEU A 245 11.67 -2.83 -14.90
C LEU A 245 12.39 -1.75 -14.06
N PRO A 246 13.12 -2.14 -12.99
CA PRO A 246 13.83 -1.20 -12.12
C PRO A 246 14.78 -0.27 -12.87
N ASP A 247 15.51 -0.77 -13.88
CA ASP A 247 16.46 0.04 -14.66
C ASP A 247 15.79 1.13 -15.50
N LEU A 248 14.50 0.96 -15.81
CA LEU A 248 13.68 1.97 -16.48
C LEU A 248 13.05 2.93 -15.47
N ALA A 249 12.60 2.43 -14.33
CA ALA A 249 11.88 3.23 -13.34
C ALA A 249 12.80 4.11 -12.48
N ARG A 250 13.97 3.61 -12.05
CA ARG A 250 14.89 4.33 -11.16
C ARG A 250 15.34 5.68 -11.73
N PRO A 251 15.73 5.81 -13.01
CA PRO A 251 16.12 7.10 -13.56
C PRO A 251 14.96 8.12 -13.59
N MET A 252 13.70 7.67 -13.71
CA MET A 252 12.55 8.57 -13.67
C MET A 252 12.31 9.07 -12.25
N LEU A 253 12.41 8.18 -11.26
CA LEU A 253 12.28 8.56 -9.85
C LEU A 253 13.39 9.52 -9.42
N GLN A 254 14.64 9.24 -9.77
CA GLN A 254 15.77 10.14 -9.50
C GLN A 254 15.58 11.53 -10.12
N LYS A 255 15.03 11.60 -11.34
CA LYS A 255 14.70 12.89 -11.98
C LYS A 255 13.60 13.63 -11.24
N LEU A 256 12.60 12.92 -10.73
CA LEU A 256 11.53 13.49 -9.92
C LEU A 256 12.11 14.05 -8.60
N ASP A 257 12.90 13.25 -7.89
CA ASP A 257 13.52 13.65 -6.62
C ASP A 257 14.42 14.88 -6.82
N THR A 258 15.32 14.83 -7.82
CA THR A 258 16.20 15.95 -8.18
C THR A 258 15.41 17.21 -8.55
N LEU A 259 14.29 17.05 -9.25
CA LEU A 259 13.44 18.17 -9.61
C LEU A 259 12.83 18.78 -8.35
N VAL A 260 12.19 17.96 -7.50
CA VAL A 260 11.55 18.41 -6.25
C VAL A 260 12.55 19.11 -5.34
N ASP A 261 13.74 18.54 -5.13
CA ASP A 261 14.80 19.13 -4.31
C ASP A 261 15.32 20.46 -4.85
N GLY A 262 15.20 20.68 -6.17
CA GLY A 262 15.68 21.88 -6.86
C GLY A 262 14.62 22.95 -7.11
N ILE A 263 13.35 22.73 -6.75
CA ILE A 263 12.23 23.63 -7.10
C ILE A 263 12.45 25.05 -6.58
N ASP A 264 12.97 25.22 -5.36
CA ASP A 264 13.17 26.54 -4.74
C ASP A 264 14.17 27.42 -5.52
N GLY A 265 15.03 26.81 -6.34
CA GLY A 265 15.98 27.49 -7.20
C GLY A 265 15.43 27.87 -8.58
N MET A 266 14.20 27.48 -8.91
CA MET A 266 13.58 27.69 -10.22
C MET A 266 12.49 28.76 -10.14
N ASN A 267 12.32 29.53 -11.21
CA ASN A 267 11.10 30.32 -11.36
C ASN A 267 9.92 29.45 -11.82
N LEU A 268 8.68 29.93 -11.66
CA LEU A 268 7.48 29.15 -11.97
C LEU A 268 7.43 28.62 -13.40
N LYS A 269 7.96 29.36 -14.37
CA LYS A 269 7.98 28.93 -15.78
C LYS A 269 8.96 27.77 -15.98
N GLU A 270 10.15 27.88 -15.40
CA GLU A 270 11.15 26.80 -15.40
C GLU A 270 10.61 25.54 -14.71
N THR A 271 9.92 25.71 -13.58
CA THR A 271 9.27 24.61 -12.85
C THR A 271 8.25 23.88 -13.73
N VAL A 272 7.37 24.61 -14.41
CA VAL A 272 6.41 24.00 -15.36
C VAL A 272 7.12 23.25 -16.48
N GLU A 273 8.07 23.89 -17.16
CA GLU A 273 8.81 23.27 -18.27
C GLU A 273 9.53 21.99 -17.83
N ALA A 274 10.09 21.97 -16.62
CA ALA A 274 10.77 20.81 -16.05
C ALA A 274 9.80 19.66 -15.75
N PHE A 275 8.66 19.93 -15.13
CA PHE A 275 7.63 18.92 -14.86
C PHE A 275 6.99 18.39 -16.14
N GLU A 276 6.68 19.24 -17.12
CA GLU A 276 6.16 18.80 -18.43
C GLU A 276 7.12 17.87 -19.16
N LYS A 277 8.41 18.22 -19.13
CA LYS A 277 9.47 17.39 -19.70
C LYS A 277 9.54 16.04 -19.00
N LEU A 278 9.41 16.00 -17.67
CA LEU A 278 9.39 14.77 -16.90
C LEU A 278 8.17 13.91 -17.26
N VAL A 279 6.96 14.49 -17.26
CA VAL A 279 5.71 13.81 -17.67
C VAL A 279 5.83 13.24 -19.08
N THR A 280 6.33 14.02 -20.03
CA THR A 280 6.54 13.58 -21.42
C THR A 280 7.52 12.43 -21.51
N THR A 281 8.61 12.48 -20.73
CA THR A 281 9.62 11.42 -20.69
C THR A 281 9.05 10.14 -20.09
N THR A 282 8.29 10.25 -19.00
CA THR A 282 7.59 9.13 -18.35
C THR A 282 6.59 8.48 -19.30
N ALA A 283 5.75 9.29 -19.97
CA ALA A 283 4.76 8.78 -20.92
C ALA A 283 5.41 8.00 -22.06
N LYS A 284 6.51 8.51 -22.64
CA LYS A 284 7.28 7.81 -23.68
C LYS A 284 7.88 6.50 -23.17
N LEU A 285 8.44 6.50 -21.96
CA LEU A 285 9.01 5.30 -21.34
C LEU A 285 7.94 4.22 -21.16
N VAL A 286 6.80 4.58 -20.59
CA VAL A 286 5.68 3.66 -20.36
C VAL A 286 5.09 3.16 -21.67
N GLN A 287 4.89 4.04 -22.66
CA GLN A 287 4.40 3.66 -23.99
C GLN A 287 5.33 2.65 -24.65
N ASN A 288 6.65 2.84 -24.56
CA ASN A 288 7.63 1.90 -25.09
C ASN A 288 7.59 0.55 -24.35
N GLY A 289 7.44 0.56 -23.02
CA GLY A 289 7.28 -0.65 -22.20
C GLY A 289 6.03 -1.45 -22.61
N VAL A 290 4.88 -0.79 -22.75
CA VAL A 290 3.63 -1.42 -23.20
C VAL A 290 3.73 -1.91 -24.65
N LYS A 291 4.40 -1.16 -25.54
CA LYS A 291 4.65 -1.59 -26.92
C LYS A 291 5.53 -2.84 -26.96
N ALA A 292 6.57 -2.91 -26.14
CA ALA A 292 7.43 -4.09 -26.01
C ALA A 292 6.67 -5.29 -25.42
N ALA A 293 5.70 -5.06 -24.53
CA ALA A 293 4.83 -6.10 -23.98
C ALA A 293 4.00 -6.81 -25.06
N ARG A 294 3.64 -6.10 -26.14
CA ARG A 294 2.76 -6.61 -27.20
C ARG A 294 3.28 -7.90 -27.83
N SER A 295 4.58 -8.01 -28.09
CA SER A 295 5.17 -9.21 -28.71
C SER A 295 5.19 -10.40 -27.75
N ARG A 296 5.27 -10.15 -26.44
CA ARG A 296 5.37 -11.17 -25.40
C ARG A 296 4.03 -11.46 -24.72
N TRP A 297 2.95 -10.79 -25.12
CA TRP A 297 1.63 -10.87 -24.49
C TRP A 297 1.10 -12.30 -24.44
N GLN A 298 1.31 -13.08 -25.51
CA GLN A 298 0.86 -14.48 -25.59
C GLN A 298 1.76 -15.45 -24.80
N GLU A 299 2.97 -15.04 -24.43
CA GLU A 299 3.91 -15.88 -23.70
C GLU A 299 3.71 -15.80 -22.18
N HIS A 300 3.19 -14.68 -21.67
CA HIS A 300 3.05 -14.42 -20.22
C HIS A 300 1.64 -14.68 -19.70
N GLN A 301 1.37 -15.90 -19.24
CA GLN A 301 0.08 -16.25 -18.61
C GLN A 301 -0.23 -15.38 -17.39
N ALA A 302 0.74 -15.20 -16.49
CA ALA A 302 0.56 -14.39 -15.27
C ALA A 302 0.15 -12.93 -15.57
N LEU A 303 0.70 -12.34 -16.65
CA LEU A 303 0.33 -10.99 -17.08
C LEU A 303 -1.13 -10.94 -17.57
N ARG A 304 -1.57 -11.95 -18.33
CA ARG A 304 -2.95 -12.04 -18.81
C ARG A 304 -3.92 -12.27 -17.67
N ASP A 305 -3.57 -13.12 -16.70
CA ASP A 305 -4.40 -13.38 -15.52
C ASP A 305 -4.56 -12.12 -14.68
N ALA A 306 -3.44 -11.42 -14.40
CA ALA A 306 -3.46 -10.14 -13.70
C ALA A 306 -4.33 -9.11 -14.44
N ALA A 307 -4.14 -8.95 -15.75
CA ALA A 307 -4.94 -8.02 -16.55
C ALA A 307 -6.43 -8.40 -16.61
N THR A 308 -6.75 -9.69 -16.66
CA THR A 308 -8.11 -10.20 -16.66
C THR A 308 -8.80 -9.92 -15.33
N ASN A 309 -8.08 -10.11 -14.22
CA ASN A 309 -8.59 -9.81 -12.89
C ASN A 309 -8.84 -8.31 -12.68
N LEU A 310 -8.04 -7.44 -13.31
CA LEU A 310 -8.21 -5.98 -13.18
C LEU A 310 -9.27 -5.39 -14.10
N TRP A 311 -9.35 -5.85 -15.36
CA TRP A 311 -10.13 -5.19 -16.41
C TRP A 311 -11.14 -6.11 -17.11
N GLY A 312 -11.17 -7.39 -16.76
CA GLY A 312 -12.08 -8.39 -17.30
C GLY A 312 -11.63 -8.99 -18.64
N GLN A 313 -12.08 -10.21 -18.90
CA GLN A 313 -11.71 -11.00 -20.08
C GLN A 313 -12.00 -10.28 -21.39
N ALA A 314 -13.16 -9.60 -21.50
CA ALA A 314 -13.55 -8.88 -22.72
C ALA A 314 -12.61 -7.74 -23.11
N VAL A 315 -11.85 -7.18 -22.16
CA VAL A 315 -10.81 -6.17 -22.43
C VAL A 315 -9.53 -6.85 -22.88
N VAL A 316 -9.17 -7.96 -22.24
CA VAL A 316 -7.97 -8.76 -22.50
C VAL A 316 -8.01 -9.47 -23.85
N ASP A 317 -9.18 -9.99 -24.28
CA ASP A 317 -9.36 -10.70 -25.55
C ASP A 317 -9.05 -9.84 -26.78
N LYS A 318 -9.20 -8.51 -26.64
CA LYS A 318 -8.84 -7.55 -27.69
C LYS A 318 -7.32 -7.37 -27.84
N GLY A 319 -6.54 -7.90 -26.89
CA GLY A 319 -5.09 -7.86 -26.87
C GLY A 319 -4.49 -6.48 -26.65
N VAL A 320 -3.16 -6.42 -26.64
CA VAL A 320 -2.39 -5.17 -26.56
C VAL A 320 -2.27 -4.61 -27.98
N SER A 321 -3.07 -3.61 -28.31
CA SER A 321 -3.03 -2.90 -29.60
C SER A 321 -2.78 -1.41 -29.40
N GLU A 322 -2.20 -0.74 -30.39
CA GLU A 322 -2.05 0.72 -30.34
C GLU A 322 -3.41 1.40 -30.24
N GLY A 323 -3.56 2.34 -29.30
CA GLY A 323 -4.85 2.98 -28.97
C GLY A 323 -5.92 2.07 -28.38
N GLY A 324 -5.61 0.78 -28.15
CA GLY A 324 -6.55 -0.19 -27.60
C GLY A 324 -6.84 0.05 -26.12
N ARG A 325 -8.03 -0.36 -25.66
CA ARG A 325 -8.48 -0.18 -24.27
C ARG A 325 -7.48 -0.76 -23.26
N LEU A 326 -7.01 -1.99 -23.47
CA LEU A 326 -6.03 -2.64 -22.59
C LEU A 326 -4.71 -1.85 -22.54
N SER A 327 -4.20 -1.40 -23.68
CA SER A 327 -2.97 -0.60 -23.74
C SER A 327 -3.11 0.71 -22.98
N ASN A 328 -4.27 1.36 -23.04
CA ASN A 328 -4.53 2.60 -22.30
C ASN A 328 -4.58 2.34 -20.79
N CYS A 329 -5.26 1.27 -20.36
CA CYS A 329 -5.29 0.86 -18.96
C CYS A 329 -3.88 0.54 -18.42
N LEU A 330 -3.07 -0.22 -19.17
CA LEU A 330 -1.68 -0.51 -18.82
C LEU A 330 -0.85 0.77 -18.72
N GLN A 331 -0.96 1.69 -19.69
CA GLN A 331 -0.22 2.95 -19.65
C GLN A 331 -0.59 3.81 -18.44
N ARG A 332 -1.88 3.89 -18.10
CA ARG A 332 -2.35 4.64 -16.92
C ARG A 332 -1.88 4.00 -15.61
N LEU A 333 -2.03 2.68 -15.46
CA LEU A 333 -1.56 1.95 -14.28
C LEU A 333 -0.06 2.15 -14.04
N LEU A 334 0.76 2.01 -15.09
CA LEU A 334 2.22 2.15 -15.01
C LEU A 334 2.65 3.61 -14.79
N SER A 335 2.00 4.58 -15.45
CA SER A 335 2.30 6.00 -15.25
C SER A 335 1.90 6.49 -13.84
N GLY A 336 0.90 5.87 -13.21
CA GLY A 336 0.50 6.16 -11.84
C GLY A 336 1.58 5.87 -10.79
N SER A 337 2.62 5.09 -11.12
CA SER A 337 3.83 4.94 -10.29
C SER A 337 4.71 6.19 -10.25
N PHE A 338 4.41 7.19 -11.08
CA PHE A 338 5.08 8.49 -11.15
C PHE A 338 4.07 9.65 -11.01
N LEU A 339 2.93 9.39 -10.37
CA LEU A 339 1.86 10.37 -10.18
C LEU A 339 2.33 11.74 -9.65
N PRO A 340 3.33 11.85 -8.74
CA PRO A 340 3.77 13.15 -8.26
C PRO A 340 4.35 14.05 -9.36
N ALA A 341 4.88 13.49 -10.46
CA ALA A 341 5.31 14.29 -11.61
C ALA A 341 4.13 14.96 -12.32
N PHE A 342 3.01 14.22 -12.46
CA PHE A 342 1.78 14.73 -13.08
C PHE A 342 1.11 15.76 -12.18
N PHE A 343 1.04 15.49 -10.87
CA PHE A 343 0.53 16.43 -9.89
C PHE A 343 1.38 17.72 -9.86
N GLY A 344 2.71 17.60 -9.85
CA GLY A 344 3.62 18.74 -9.93
C GLY A 344 3.37 19.62 -11.14
N THR A 345 3.06 19.03 -12.30
CA THR A 345 2.66 19.79 -13.50
C THR A 345 1.33 20.55 -13.27
N ALA A 346 0.30 19.85 -12.78
CA ALA A 346 -1.02 20.45 -12.54
C ALA A 346 -0.97 21.61 -11.53
N PHE A 347 -0.21 21.41 -10.46
CA PHE A 347 0.00 22.39 -9.41
C PHE A 347 0.83 23.57 -9.90
N ALA A 348 1.93 23.35 -10.63
CA ALA A 348 2.74 24.43 -11.18
C ALA A 348 1.94 25.32 -12.15
N TYR A 349 1.03 24.75 -12.94
CA TYR A 349 0.09 25.52 -13.75
C TYR A 349 -0.90 26.36 -12.94
N ARG A 350 -1.38 25.83 -11.81
CA ARG A 350 -2.21 26.59 -10.86
C ARG A 350 -1.43 27.80 -10.32
N GLN A 351 -0.16 27.60 -9.96
CA GLN A 351 0.71 28.68 -9.45
C GLN A 351 1.02 29.74 -10.52
N LEU A 352 1.08 29.36 -11.80
CA LEU A 352 1.16 30.30 -12.93
C LEU A 352 -0.15 31.03 -13.25
N ASP A 353 -1.22 30.76 -12.50
CA ASP A 353 -2.57 31.29 -12.76
C ASP A 353 -3.09 30.96 -14.18
N ASP A 354 -2.76 29.75 -14.68
CA ASP A 354 -3.30 29.17 -15.92
C ASP A 354 -4.34 28.08 -15.58
N PRO A 355 -5.61 28.47 -15.36
CA PRO A 355 -6.65 27.53 -14.92
C PRO A 355 -7.02 26.49 -15.98
N SER A 356 -6.81 26.80 -17.27
CA SER A 356 -7.13 25.87 -18.36
C SER A 356 -6.16 24.68 -18.33
N ARG A 357 -4.85 24.97 -18.31
CA ARG A 357 -3.82 23.94 -18.25
C ARG A 357 -3.76 23.24 -16.90
N SER A 358 -4.06 23.95 -15.81
CA SER A 358 -4.17 23.32 -14.49
C SER A 358 -5.32 22.29 -14.45
N ALA A 359 -6.50 22.64 -14.99
CA ALA A 359 -7.63 21.70 -15.08
C ALA A 359 -7.28 20.46 -15.93
N GLU A 360 -6.54 20.63 -17.03
CA GLU A 360 -6.02 19.53 -17.83
C GLU A 360 -4.99 18.67 -17.08
N GLY A 361 -4.06 19.30 -16.35
CA GLY A 361 -3.10 18.60 -15.50
C GLY A 361 -3.78 17.73 -14.45
N TYR A 362 -4.77 18.27 -13.74
CA TYR A 362 -5.56 17.49 -12.78
C TYR A 362 -6.37 16.39 -13.46
N ARG A 363 -6.94 16.62 -14.65
CA ARG A 363 -7.60 15.57 -15.44
C ARG A 363 -6.64 14.39 -15.68
N ASN A 364 -5.41 14.68 -16.06
CA ASN A 364 -4.40 13.63 -16.28
C ASN A 364 -4.10 12.87 -14.98
N CYS A 365 -3.97 13.56 -13.84
CA CYS A 365 -3.80 12.90 -12.53
C CYS A 365 -4.97 11.97 -12.20
N LEU A 366 -6.20 12.41 -12.45
CA LEU A 366 -7.42 11.65 -12.15
C LEU A 366 -7.53 10.39 -13.00
N GLU A 367 -7.17 10.46 -14.29
CA GLU A 367 -7.12 9.27 -15.15
C GLU A 367 -6.14 8.21 -14.65
N LEU A 368 -5.03 8.63 -14.02
CA LEU A 368 -4.09 7.71 -13.38
C LEU A 368 -4.64 7.16 -12.07
N LEU A 369 -5.24 8.02 -11.24
CA LEU A 369 -5.83 7.65 -9.95
C LEU A 369 -6.95 6.62 -10.09
N GLU A 370 -7.75 6.68 -11.15
CA GLU A 370 -8.70 5.62 -11.48
C GLU A 370 -8.00 4.26 -11.50
N GLU A 371 -6.81 4.12 -12.07
CA GLU A 371 -6.13 2.82 -12.12
C GLU A 371 -5.34 2.44 -10.86
N VAL A 372 -4.88 3.41 -10.05
CA VAL A 372 -3.99 3.11 -8.91
C VAL A 372 -4.65 3.19 -7.53
N CYS A 373 -5.56 4.14 -7.29
CA CYS A 373 -6.25 4.29 -6.00
C CYS A 373 -7.56 5.08 -6.14
N ALA A 374 -8.49 4.51 -6.91
CA ALA A 374 -9.85 5.01 -7.03
C ALA A 374 -10.52 5.25 -5.67
N GLY A 375 -11.37 6.27 -5.59
CA GLY A 375 -12.15 6.58 -4.39
C GLY A 375 -11.35 7.07 -3.19
N SER A 376 -10.05 7.32 -3.34
CA SER A 376 -9.21 7.85 -2.27
C SER A 376 -9.48 9.34 -2.03
N ALA A 377 -9.01 9.86 -0.89
CA ALA A 377 -9.08 11.28 -0.57
C ALA A 377 -8.35 12.14 -1.62
N TYR A 378 -7.24 11.66 -2.19
CA TYR A 378 -6.55 12.29 -3.33
C TYR A 378 -7.48 12.43 -4.54
N HIS A 379 -8.24 11.38 -4.84
CA HIS A 379 -9.17 11.36 -5.96
C HIS A 379 -10.30 12.37 -5.76
N ALA A 380 -10.92 12.37 -4.58
CA ALA A 380 -11.96 13.33 -4.23
C ALA A 380 -11.45 14.78 -4.29
N HIS A 381 -10.29 15.04 -3.70
CA HIS A 381 -9.69 16.37 -3.62
C HIS A 381 -9.27 16.90 -5.00
N TRP A 382 -8.46 16.15 -5.76
CA TRP A 382 -8.02 16.61 -7.08
C TRP A 382 -9.14 16.69 -8.12
N ALA A 383 -10.22 15.91 -7.94
CA ALA A 383 -11.41 16.09 -8.75
C ALA A 383 -12.09 17.42 -8.44
N ALA A 384 -12.19 17.79 -7.16
CA ALA A 384 -12.71 19.09 -6.74
C ALA A 384 -11.84 20.24 -7.28
N GLU A 385 -10.51 20.12 -7.18
CA GLU A 385 -9.57 21.09 -7.75
C GLU A 385 -9.75 21.25 -9.26
N ARG A 386 -9.84 20.14 -10.01
CA ARG A 386 -10.12 20.20 -11.45
C ARG A 386 -11.39 20.99 -11.78
N ALA A 387 -12.46 20.78 -11.02
CA ALA A 387 -13.73 21.47 -11.23
C ALA A 387 -13.60 22.98 -10.94
N LEU A 388 -12.87 23.36 -9.89
CA LEU A 388 -12.57 24.75 -9.56
C LEU A 388 -11.75 25.43 -10.66
N GLN A 389 -10.69 24.78 -11.14
CA GLN A 389 -9.84 25.31 -12.22
C GLN A 389 -10.64 25.47 -13.53
N ALA A 390 -11.46 24.48 -13.90
CA ALA A 390 -12.33 24.58 -15.07
C ALA A 390 -13.31 25.76 -14.94
N HIS A 391 -13.88 25.96 -13.74
CA HIS A 391 -14.79 27.07 -13.47
C HIS A 391 -14.09 28.43 -13.56
N GLN A 392 -12.91 28.57 -12.97
CA GLN A 392 -12.09 29.78 -13.06
C GLN A 392 -11.72 30.12 -14.50
N HIS A 393 -11.40 29.11 -15.32
CA HIS A 393 -11.16 29.33 -16.74
C HIS A 393 -12.41 29.86 -17.46
N ALA A 394 -13.56 29.24 -17.22
CA ALA A 394 -14.82 29.63 -17.84
C ALA A 394 -15.27 31.06 -17.47
N THR A 395 -15.10 31.47 -16.21
CA THR A 395 -15.51 32.81 -15.74
C THR A 395 -14.64 33.93 -16.29
N ARG A 396 -13.38 33.65 -16.64
CA ARG A 396 -12.42 34.61 -17.21
C ARG A 396 -12.58 34.88 -18.72
N GLY A 397 -13.70 34.48 -19.33
CA GLY A 397 -13.99 34.73 -20.74
C GLY A 397 -13.96 33.48 -21.63
N GLY A 398 -14.05 32.30 -21.02
CA GLY A 398 -14.24 31.04 -21.70
C GLY A 398 -15.55 30.99 -22.50
N ALA A 399 -15.50 30.55 -23.75
CA ALA A 399 -16.66 30.48 -24.64
C ALA A 399 -17.72 29.46 -24.15
N GLY A 400 -18.87 29.37 -24.82
CA GLY A 400 -19.95 28.45 -24.44
C GLY A 400 -19.58 26.95 -24.33
N SER A 401 -18.45 26.52 -24.92
CA SER A 401 -17.86 25.18 -24.74
C SER A 401 -17.49 24.89 -23.28
N ASP A 402 -17.16 25.92 -22.51
CA ASP A 402 -16.52 25.75 -21.22
C ASP A 402 -17.53 25.44 -20.12
N ARG A 403 -18.81 25.80 -20.31
CA ARG A 403 -19.88 25.43 -19.37
C ARG A 403 -20.14 23.92 -19.33
N ALA A 404 -20.07 23.25 -20.47
CA ALA A 404 -20.29 21.79 -20.54
C ALA A 404 -19.14 21.02 -19.88
N GLU A 405 -17.90 21.45 -20.12
CA GLU A 405 -16.72 20.86 -19.48
C GLU A 405 -16.69 21.15 -17.97
N VAL A 406 -17.09 22.35 -17.54
CA VAL A 406 -17.28 22.68 -16.11
C VAL A 406 -18.32 21.77 -15.47
N ALA A 407 -19.48 21.58 -16.09
CA ALA A 407 -20.52 20.71 -15.55
C ALA A 407 -20.04 19.24 -15.46
N LYS A 408 -19.31 18.76 -16.47
CA LYS A 408 -18.72 17.42 -16.48
C LYS A 408 -17.66 17.25 -15.38
N ALA A 409 -16.79 18.25 -15.19
CA ALA A 409 -15.80 18.24 -14.11
C ALA A 409 -16.47 18.28 -12.74
N ALA A 410 -17.50 19.10 -12.57
CA ALA A 410 -18.28 19.18 -11.33
C ALA A 410 -18.99 17.86 -11.00
N GLN A 411 -19.64 17.22 -11.98
CA GLN A 411 -20.32 15.94 -11.78
C GLN A 411 -19.33 14.82 -11.44
N TYR A 412 -18.16 14.82 -12.07
CA TYR A 412 -17.09 13.89 -11.78
C TYR A 412 -16.56 14.07 -10.34
N ALA A 413 -16.32 15.32 -9.94
CA ALA A 413 -15.85 15.64 -8.60
C ALA A 413 -16.84 15.30 -7.50
N ARG A 414 -18.14 15.59 -7.72
CA ARG A 414 -19.20 15.14 -6.82
C ARG A 414 -19.18 13.62 -6.69
N HIS A 415 -19.17 12.88 -7.80
CA HIS A 415 -19.19 11.42 -7.76
C HIS A 415 -18.05 10.85 -6.89
N TRP A 416 -16.82 11.32 -7.06
CA TRP A 416 -15.70 10.81 -6.27
C TRP A 416 -15.68 11.29 -4.82
N ASN A 417 -16.24 12.48 -4.52
CA ASN A 417 -16.47 12.91 -3.14
C ASN A 417 -17.53 12.04 -2.45
N GLU A 418 -18.62 11.69 -3.16
CA GLU A 418 -19.63 10.77 -2.64
C GLU A 418 -19.05 9.37 -2.41
N VAL A 419 -18.21 8.86 -3.32
CA VAL A 419 -17.52 7.56 -3.15
C VAL A 419 -16.56 7.58 -1.95
N CYS A 420 -15.80 8.66 -1.78
CA CYS A 420 -14.77 8.75 -0.74
C CYS A 420 -15.35 9.05 0.65
N HIS A 421 -16.33 9.96 0.74
CA HIS A 421 -16.79 10.50 2.02
C HIS A 421 -18.25 10.17 2.35
N GLY A 422 -19.01 9.61 1.40
CA GLY A 422 -20.43 9.37 1.55
C GLY A 422 -21.25 10.51 0.94
N ARG A 423 -22.49 10.17 0.57
CA ARG A 423 -23.38 11.07 -0.17
C ARG A 423 -23.79 12.27 0.66
N GLU A 424 -24.15 12.05 1.92
CA GLU A 424 -24.68 13.05 2.82
C GLU A 424 -23.63 14.14 3.12
N ALA A 425 -22.37 13.75 3.23
CA ALA A 425 -21.26 14.65 3.55
C ALA A 425 -20.76 15.46 2.35
N CYS A 426 -21.05 15.01 1.12
CA CYS A 426 -20.46 15.57 -0.10
C CYS A 426 -20.70 17.09 -0.24
N ASP A 427 -21.94 17.56 -0.08
CA ASP A 427 -22.26 18.99 -0.22
C ASP A 427 -21.54 19.85 0.81
N LEU A 428 -21.46 19.36 2.05
CA LEU A 428 -20.79 20.05 3.14
C LEU A 428 -19.30 20.18 2.84
N LEU A 429 -18.65 19.09 2.40
CA LEU A 429 -17.23 19.07 2.08
C LEU A 429 -16.89 19.94 0.88
N LEU A 430 -17.65 19.84 -0.22
CA LEU A 430 -17.42 20.66 -1.41
C LEU A 430 -17.52 22.16 -1.09
N ARG A 431 -18.50 22.57 -0.29
CA ARG A 431 -18.59 23.97 0.21
C ARG A 431 -17.39 24.35 1.06
N ARG A 432 -16.94 23.48 1.95
CA ARG A 432 -15.74 23.71 2.78
C ARG A 432 -14.47 23.87 1.93
N HIS A 433 -14.40 23.17 0.81
CA HIS A 433 -13.33 23.31 -0.20
C HIS A 433 -13.54 24.52 -1.13
N GLY A 434 -14.45 25.44 -0.80
CA GLY A 434 -14.60 26.71 -1.51
C GLY A 434 -15.33 26.61 -2.84
N TRP A 435 -16.13 25.55 -3.07
CA TRP A 435 -16.94 25.48 -4.27
C TRP A 435 -17.97 26.62 -4.34
N PRO A 436 -18.01 27.36 -5.46
CA PRO A 436 -19.07 28.33 -5.71
C PRO A 436 -20.41 27.61 -5.93
N GLU A 437 -21.52 28.31 -5.63
CA GLU A 437 -22.86 27.72 -5.69
C GLU A 437 -23.22 27.25 -7.12
N GLU A 438 -22.68 27.91 -8.15
CA GLU A 438 -22.83 27.52 -9.55
C GLU A 438 -22.26 26.12 -9.82
N LEU A 439 -21.15 25.73 -9.19
CA LEU A 439 -20.58 24.39 -9.34
C LEU A 439 -21.43 23.33 -8.63
N LEU A 440 -21.97 23.66 -7.45
CA LEU A 440 -22.89 22.78 -6.73
C LEU A 440 -24.18 22.55 -7.53
N GLN A 441 -24.70 23.59 -8.18
CA GLN A 441 -25.87 23.49 -9.06
C GLN A 441 -25.60 22.75 -10.37
N ALA A 442 -24.39 22.87 -10.94
CA ALA A 442 -23.99 22.17 -12.17
C ALA A 442 -23.84 20.65 -11.97
N ALA A 443 -23.66 20.22 -10.73
CA ALA A 443 -23.65 18.82 -10.32
C ALA A 443 -24.72 18.60 -9.26
N PRO A 444 -26.02 18.51 -9.61
CA PRO A 444 -27.03 18.17 -8.62
C PRO A 444 -26.82 16.74 -8.10
N PRO A 445 -27.22 16.44 -6.84
CA PRO A 445 -27.21 15.08 -6.32
C PRO A 445 -28.01 14.16 -7.24
N ARG A 446 -27.49 12.96 -7.55
CA ARG A 446 -28.26 11.99 -8.34
C ARG A 446 -29.44 11.49 -7.51
N HIS A 447 -30.66 11.81 -7.92
CA HIS A 447 -31.85 11.08 -7.48
C HIS A 447 -31.69 9.62 -7.90
N THR A 448 -31.91 8.70 -6.95
CA THR A 448 -31.69 7.26 -7.09
C THR A 448 -32.55 6.67 -8.21
N GLU A 449 -31.98 6.48 -9.39
CA GLU A 449 -32.18 5.23 -10.12
C GLU A 449 -30.85 4.48 -10.05
N PRO A 450 -30.84 3.22 -9.58
CA PRO A 450 -29.64 2.41 -9.66
C PRO A 450 -29.22 2.36 -11.11
N SER A 451 -28.08 2.97 -11.44
CA SER A 451 -27.46 2.74 -12.73
C SER A 451 -27.24 1.23 -12.82
N PRO A 452 -27.67 0.55 -13.90
CA PRO A 452 -27.38 -0.86 -14.05
C PRO A 452 -25.86 -1.02 -13.92
N PRO A 453 -25.39 -2.00 -13.12
CA PRO A 453 -23.97 -2.20 -12.93
C PRO A 453 -23.33 -2.24 -14.32
N LYS A 454 -22.32 -1.40 -14.56
CA LYS A 454 -21.45 -1.65 -15.72
C LYS A 454 -20.93 -3.05 -15.49
N GLN A 455 -21.38 -3.99 -16.29
CA GLN A 455 -21.04 -5.41 -16.17
C GLN A 455 -19.51 -5.54 -16.20
N ALA A 456 -18.89 -5.54 -15.03
CA ALA A 456 -17.61 -6.18 -14.83
C ALA A 456 -17.92 -7.68 -14.82
N ALA A 457 -17.24 -8.42 -15.70
CA ALA A 457 -17.42 -9.86 -15.77
C ALA A 457 -17.14 -10.47 -14.38
N PRO A 458 -17.97 -11.43 -13.92
CA PRO A 458 -17.76 -12.06 -12.63
C PRO A 458 -16.38 -12.74 -12.62
N PRO A 459 -15.53 -12.52 -11.59
CA PRO A 459 -14.31 -13.29 -11.43
C PRO A 459 -14.66 -14.75 -11.17
N ARG A 460 -13.92 -15.65 -11.82
CA ARG A 460 -14.05 -17.10 -11.62
C ARG A 460 -13.55 -17.44 -10.21
N PRO A 461 -14.22 -18.33 -9.45
CA PRO A 461 -13.71 -18.78 -8.16
C PRO A 461 -12.30 -19.38 -8.32
N PRO A 462 -11.40 -19.22 -7.32
CA PRO A 462 -10.04 -19.73 -7.40
C PRO A 462 -10.04 -21.25 -7.60
N GLU A 463 -9.35 -21.73 -8.63
CA GLU A 463 -9.11 -23.17 -8.81
C GLU A 463 -8.14 -23.67 -7.72
N PRO A 464 -8.40 -24.84 -7.11
CA PRO A 464 -7.50 -25.41 -6.12
C PRO A 464 -6.13 -25.71 -6.75
N PRO A 465 -5.03 -25.60 -5.98
CA PRO A 465 -3.69 -25.83 -6.52
C PRO A 465 -3.56 -27.26 -7.05
N PRO A 466 -2.86 -27.47 -8.17
CA PRO A 466 -2.63 -28.81 -8.70
C PRO A 466 -1.85 -29.66 -7.67
N PRO A 467 -2.15 -30.96 -7.55
CA PRO A 467 -1.49 -31.82 -6.58
C PRO A 467 0.01 -31.89 -6.88
N LYS A 468 0.83 -31.59 -5.86
CA LYS A 468 2.28 -31.77 -5.90
C LYS A 468 2.59 -33.22 -6.24
N GLN A 469 3.22 -33.46 -7.39
CA GLN A 469 3.82 -34.75 -7.71
C GLN A 469 4.96 -35.01 -6.70
N ALA A 470 4.87 -36.15 -6.00
CA ALA A 470 5.93 -36.64 -5.15
C ALA A 470 7.15 -37.04 -6.02
N PRO A 471 8.39 -36.75 -5.61
CA PRO A 471 9.56 -37.25 -6.31
C PRO A 471 9.68 -38.77 -6.11
N ALA A 472 9.90 -39.49 -7.22
CA ALA A 472 10.22 -40.92 -7.23
C ALA A 472 11.62 -41.19 -6.65
N PRO A 473 11.90 -42.39 -6.12
CA PRO A 473 13.12 -42.69 -5.39
C PRO A 473 14.28 -42.96 -6.37
N ALA A 474 15.44 -42.35 -6.12
CA ALA A 474 16.67 -42.68 -6.81
C ALA A 474 17.49 -43.67 -5.97
N GLY A 475 18.02 -44.66 -6.68
CA GLY A 475 18.63 -45.87 -6.14
C GLY A 475 19.95 -45.65 -5.40
N ASP A 476 20.18 -46.62 -4.54
CA ASP A 476 21.31 -46.87 -3.67
C ASP A 476 22.57 -47.25 -4.47
N SER A 477 23.74 -46.72 -4.08
CA SER A 477 25.04 -47.36 -4.32
C SER A 477 26.01 -46.91 -3.24
N GLY A 478 26.13 -47.73 -2.20
CA GLY A 478 27.08 -47.52 -1.11
C GLY A 478 28.51 -47.91 -1.43
N THR A 479 29.44 -47.33 -0.67
CA THR A 479 30.72 -47.95 -0.28
C THR A 479 31.08 -47.51 1.14
N THR A 480 31.49 -48.49 1.94
CA THR A 480 31.68 -48.52 3.41
C THR A 480 32.99 -47.89 3.89
N GLY A 481 32.99 -47.03 4.91
CA GLY A 481 33.45 -47.31 6.31
C GLY A 481 34.65 -46.42 6.72
N PRO A 482 35.10 -46.33 8.00
CA PRO A 482 34.51 -46.72 9.27
C PRO A 482 34.25 -45.52 10.24
N ALA A 483 33.57 -45.80 11.35
CA ALA A 483 33.34 -44.86 12.45
C ALA A 483 34.64 -44.49 13.19
N ALA A 484 34.84 -43.20 13.47
CA ALA A 484 35.80 -42.69 14.44
C ALA A 484 35.14 -41.59 15.28
N ALA A 485 35.50 -41.60 16.56
CA ALA A 485 34.86 -40.93 17.66
C ALA A 485 34.83 -39.40 17.56
N ALA A 486 33.82 -38.83 18.21
CA ALA A 486 33.68 -37.41 18.48
C ALA A 486 34.92 -36.86 19.21
N GLU A 487 35.65 -35.97 18.54
CA GLU A 487 36.49 -34.96 19.16
C GLU A 487 35.94 -33.59 18.75
N ALA A 488 35.66 -32.77 19.76
CA ALA A 488 35.16 -31.41 19.59
C ALA A 488 36.25 -30.55 18.95
N VAL A 489 36.05 -30.20 17.69
CA VAL A 489 36.82 -29.18 16.96
C VAL A 489 36.24 -27.81 17.32
N PRO A 490 37.04 -26.75 17.58
CA PRO A 490 36.51 -25.44 17.95
C PRO A 490 35.69 -24.88 16.79
N ALA A 491 34.50 -24.36 17.09
CA ALA A 491 33.68 -23.66 16.10
C ALA A 491 34.52 -22.55 15.44
N GLU A 492 34.63 -22.58 14.11
CA GLU A 492 35.20 -21.48 13.34
C GLU A 492 34.48 -20.19 13.76
N ALA A 493 35.21 -19.25 14.37
CA ALA A 493 34.61 -18.05 14.96
C ALA A 493 33.88 -17.19 13.91
N TRP A 494 34.30 -17.29 12.64
CA TRP A 494 33.71 -16.63 11.50
C TRP A 494 33.04 -17.64 10.57
N GLY A 495 31.79 -17.40 10.19
CA GLY A 495 31.15 -18.16 9.10
C GLY A 495 31.31 -17.45 7.76
N CYS A 496 31.96 -18.05 6.76
CA CYS A 496 32.15 -17.42 5.45
C CYS A 496 31.66 -18.31 4.30
N SER A 497 30.98 -17.72 3.32
CA SER A 497 30.67 -18.37 2.04
C SER A 497 30.97 -17.44 0.87
N VAL A 498 31.43 -18.00 -0.25
CA VAL A 498 31.73 -17.27 -1.49
C VAL A 498 30.96 -17.92 -2.63
N GLU A 499 30.13 -17.13 -3.31
CA GLU A 499 29.31 -17.59 -4.44
C GLU A 499 29.57 -16.69 -5.66
N GLU A 500 29.68 -17.26 -6.85
CA GLU A 500 29.80 -16.47 -8.09
C GLU A 500 28.41 -16.21 -8.68
N ALA A 501 28.04 -14.95 -8.85
CA ALA A 501 26.75 -14.56 -9.41
C ALA A 501 26.89 -13.28 -10.26
N ALA A 502 26.32 -13.29 -11.47
CA ALA A 502 26.20 -12.12 -12.34
C ALA A 502 27.51 -11.33 -12.60
N GLY A 503 28.65 -12.03 -12.73
CA GLY A 503 29.95 -11.39 -13.02
C GLY A 503 30.67 -10.80 -11.81
N ALA A 504 30.23 -11.14 -10.60
CA ALA A 504 30.86 -10.78 -9.33
C ALA A 504 30.96 -12.00 -8.40
N LEU A 505 31.89 -11.94 -7.45
CA LEU A 505 31.92 -12.84 -6.30
C LEU A 505 31.12 -12.22 -5.16
N VAL A 506 30.09 -12.92 -4.70
CA VAL A 506 29.29 -12.56 -3.53
C VAL A 506 29.89 -13.27 -2.32
N VAL A 507 30.55 -12.51 -1.46
CA VAL A 507 31.14 -13.01 -0.21
C VAL A 507 30.19 -12.70 0.95
N SER A 508 29.79 -13.71 1.70
CA SER A 508 28.91 -13.56 2.87
C SER A 508 29.60 -14.00 4.16
N LEU A 509 29.87 -13.03 5.03
CA LEU A 509 30.56 -13.18 6.32
C LEU A 509 29.56 -13.06 7.46
N ALA A 510 29.44 -14.10 8.28
CA ALA A 510 28.71 -14.06 9.54
C ALA A 510 29.62 -13.48 10.63
N LEU A 511 29.13 -12.45 11.33
CA LEU A 511 29.83 -11.87 12.46
C LEU A 511 29.80 -12.82 13.66
N PRO A 512 30.94 -13.02 14.36
CA PRO A 512 30.97 -13.76 15.61
C PRO A 512 30.02 -13.17 16.66
N ASP A 513 29.53 -14.00 17.58
CA ASP A 513 28.64 -13.54 18.65
C ASP A 513 29.32 -12.49 19.54
N GLY A 514 28.66 -11.35 19.72
CA GLY A 514 29.15 -10.24 20.54
C GLY A 514 30.03 -9.22 19.81
N VAL A 515 30.41 -9.48 18.55
CA VAL A 515 31.15 -8.52 17.71
C VAL A 515 30.18 -7.63 16.95
N GLU A 516 30.30 -6.31 17.13
CA GLU A 516 29.51 -5.33 16.39
C GLU A 516 30.15 -5.00 15.04
N LEU A 517 29.35 -4.62 14.04
CA LEU A 517 29.86 -4.33 12.69
C LEU A 517 30.90 -3.21 12.68
N ALA A 518 30.74 -2.21 13.56
CA ALA A 518 31.67 -1.09 13.68
C ALA A 518 33.05 -1.50 14.24
N GLU A 519 33.20 -2.74 14.71
CA GLU A 519 34.42 -3.27 15.34
C GLU A 519 35.24 -4.14 14.38
N VAL A 520 34.74 -4.33 13.15
CA VAL A 520 35.35 -5.19 12.13
C VAL A 520 35.90 -4.36 10.99
N ASP A 521 37.19 -4.52 10.74
CA ASP A 521 37.88 -3.98 9.58
C ASP A 521 37.92 -5.04 8.48
N LEU A 522 37.51 -4.65 7.26
CA LEU A 522 37.49 -5.50 6.07
C LEU A 522 38.47 -4.94 5.05
N ASP A 523 39.46 -5.75 4.67
CA ASP A 523 40.40 -5.44 3.59
C ASP A 523 40.15 -6.39 2.41
N VAL A 524 39.95 -5.81 1.21
CA VAL A 524 39.63 -6.56 -0.01
C VAL A 524 40.76 -6.36 -1.01
N ALA A 525 41.55 -7.39 -1.22
CA ALA A 525 42.56 -7.44 -2.26
C ALA A 525 42.05 -8.21 -3.51
N PRO A 526 42.70 -8.07 -4.67
CA PRO A 526 42.25 -8.73 -5.91
C PRO A 526 42.11 -10.25 -5.82
N GLU A 527 42.87 -10.93 -4.95
CA GLU A 527 42.89 -12.39 -4.83
C GLU A 527 42.45 -12.91 -3.46
N HIS A 528 42.22 -12.04 -2.48
CA HIS A 528 41.85 -12.46 -1.13
C HIS A 528 41.12 -11.35 -0.36
N LEU A 529 40.36 -11.76 0.64
CA LEU A 529 39.67 -10.90 1.59
C LEU A 529 40.23 -11.18 2.99
N GLU A 530 40.47 -10.13 3.77
CA GLU A 530 40.81 -10.22 5.20
C GLU A 530 39.75 -9.51 6.05
N ALA A 531 39.40 -10.13 7.18
CA ALA A 531 38.51 -9.54 8.18
C ALA A 531 39.15 -9.65 9.56
N GLN A 532 39.23 -8.54 10.28
CA GLN A 532 39.85 -8.47 11.60
C GLN A 532 38.98 -7.64 12.56
N CYS A 533 38.87 -8.09 13.81
CA CYS A 533 38.25 -7.30 14.88
C CYS A 533 39.34 -6.45 15.57
N HIS A 534 39.19 -5.13 15.63
CA HIS A 534 40.22 -4.27 16.23
C HIS A 534 40.09 -4.13 17.76
N LYS A 535 38.97 -4.51 18.37
CA LYS A 535 38.76 -4.44 19.84
C LYS A 535 39.08 -5.74 20.58
N ASP A 536 39.01 -6.88 19.91
CA ASP A 536 39.21 -8.19 20.54
C ASP A 536 40.44 -8.90 19.94
N SER A 537 41.59 -8.72 20.60
CA SER A 537 42.88 -9.26 20.16
C SER A 537 42.99 -10.79 20.29
N LEU A 538 41.98 -11.44 20.89
CA LEU A 538 41.91 -12.90 21.02
C LEU A 538 41.11 -13.55 19.89
N LEU A 539 40.41 -12.78 19.07
CA LEU A 539 39.62 -13.28 17.94
C LEU A 539 40.52 -13.37 16.69
N PRO A 540 40.77 -14.58 16.14
CA PRO A 540 41.71 -14.73 15.03
C PRO A 540 41.19 -14.03 13.77
N PRO A 541 42.07 -13.37 12.99
CA PRO A 541 41.67 -12.76 11.73
C PRO A 541 41.25 -13.82 10.73
N LEU A 542 40.21 -13.53 9.97
CA LEU A 542 39.76 -14.39 8.88
C LEU A 542 40.46 -13.95 7.59
N ARG A 543 41.06 -14.91 6.88
CA ARG A 543 41.58 -14.71 5.52
C ARG A 543 40.91 -15.69 4.56
N VAL A 544 40.28 -15.16 3.52
CA VAL A 544 39.55 -15.93 2.51
C VAL A 544 40.25 -15.73 1.16
N LEU A 545 40.77 -16.81 0.58
CA LEU A 545 41.26 -16.78 -0.79
C LEU A 545 40.07 -16.76 -1.76
N LEU A 546 40.08 -15.80 -2.68
CA LEU A 546 39.01 -15.66 -3.67
C LEU A 546 39.26 -16.61 -4.85
N PRO A 547 38.23 -17.34 -5.32
CA PRO A 547 38.38 -18.29 -6.43
C PRO A 547 38.73 -17.62 -7.76
N ARG A 548 38.49 -16.31 -7.90
CA ARG A 548 38.78 -15.50 -9.08
C ARG A 548 39.24 -14.11 -8.68
N LYS A 549 40.02 -13.47 -9.56
CA LYS A 549 40.44 -12.07 -9.37
C LYS A 549 39.24 -11.13 -9.41
N VAL A 550 39.18 -10.24 -8.44
CA VAL A 550 38.18 -9.17 -8.34
C VAL A 550 38.84 -7.79 -8.50
N ASP A 551 38.05 -6.80 -8.86
CA ASP A 551 38.44 -5.38 -8.85
C ASP A 551 37.74 -4.68 -7.67
N PRO A 552 38.41 -4.53 -6.52
CA PRO A 552 37.83 -3.92 -5.33
C PRO A 552 37.42 -2.46 -5.53
N SER A 553 38.04 -1.74 -6.48
CA SER A 553 37.75 -0.32 -6.73
C SER A 553 36.35 -0.08 -7.30
N ARG A 554 35.75 -1.13 -7.88
CA ARG A 554 34.41 -1.11 -8.47
C ARG A 554 33.36 -1.74 -7.55
N ALA A 555 33.76 -2.23 -6.37
CA ALA A 555 32.84 -2.88 -5.45
C ALA A 555 31.85 -1.87 -4.85
N PRO A 556 30.53 -2.14 -4.88
CA PRO A 556 29.55 -1.34 -4.14
C PRO A 556 29.77 -1.47 -2.62
N PRO A 557 29.19 -0.56 -1.81
CA PRO A 557 29.25 -0.64 -0.36
C PRO A 557 28.74 -1.98 0.19
N ALA A 558 29.40 -2.49 1.22
CA ALA A 558 29.01 -3.72 1.90
C ALA A 558 27.58 -3.62 2.47
N LYS A 559 26.78 -4.67 2.31
CA LYS A 559 25.41 -4.74 2.84
C LYS A 559 25.39 -5.56 4.12
N PHE A 560 24.83 -5.01 5.20
CA PHE A 560 24.65 -5.74 6.45
C PHE A 560 23.22 -6.26 6.60
N LYS A 561 23.05 -7.59 6.69
CA LYS A 561 21.79 -8.25 6.99
C LYS A 561 21.70 -8.52 8.50
N LYS A 562 20.83 -7.77 9.18
CA LYS A 562 20.56 -7.93 10.62
C LYS A 562 20.04 -9.33 10.96
N ARG A 563 19.20 -9.92 10.11
CA ARG A 563 18.74 -11.31 10.25
C ARG A 563 19.89 -12.27 9.87
N GLY A 564 20.48 -12.90 10.88
CA GLY A 564 21.63 -13.80 10.73
C GLY A 564 23.00 -13.12 10.90
N ARG A 565 23.06 -11.83 11.25
CA ARG A 565 24.29 -11.04 11.50
C ARG A 565 25.35 -11.19 10.38
N ARG A 566 24.95 -11.04 9.11
CA ARG A 566 25.87 -11.25 7.96
C ARG A 566 26.22 -9.96 7.24
N VAL A 567 27.49 -9.78 6.93
CA VAL A 567 28.00 -8.79 5.97
C VAL A 567 28.08 -9.45 4.60
N ILE A 568 27.57 -8.78 3.57
CA ILE A 568 27.60 -9.26 2.19
C ILE A 568 28.38 -8.26 1.35
N LEU A 569 29.41 -8.78 0.67
CA LEU A 569 30.26 -8.06 -0.26
C LEU A 569 29.96 -8.57 -1.67
N GLU A 570 29.62 -7.68 -2.58
CA GLU A 570 29.53 -7.98 -4.01
C GLU A 570 30.83 -7.47 -4.64
N LEU A 571 31.72 -8.38 -5.05
CA LEU A 571 33.07 -8.07 -5.55
C LEU A 571 33.12 -8.32 -7.06
N PRO A 572 33.07 -7.28 -7.92
CA PRO A 572 33.12 -7.45 -9.37
C PRO A 572 34.40 -8.15 -9.80
N LEU A 573 34.30 -9.09 -10.75
CA LEU A 573 35.47 -9.74 -11.31
C LEU A 573 36.34 -8.72 -12.07
N ALA A 574 37.67 -8.88 -11.97
CA ALA A 574 38.66 -8.00 -12.60
C ALA A 574 38.70 -8.12 -14.13
#